data_AF-A0A958LUS3-F1
#
_entry.id   AF-A0A958LUS3-F1
#
_cell.length_a   1.000
_cell.length_b   1.000
_cell.length_c   1.000
_cell.angle_alpha   90.00
_cell.angle_beta   90.00
_cell.angle_gamma   90.00
#
_symmetry.space_group_name_H-M   'P 1'
#
loop_
_entity.id
_entity.type
_entity.pdbx_description
1 polymer ?
#
loop_
_entity_poly.entity_id
_entity_poly.type
_entity_poly.pdbx_seq_one_letter_code
_entity_poly.pdbx_strand_id
1 'polypeptide(L)'
;DFMPDLYYRINRICVELPDLNSRKEDIEVLAYHFLKKFGEDREILISENAIKFLKNQDWKGNVRDLANILARVTTLVSEDLITVEHLKECGDFEEKSFEKLHELESRHELEKKLLIIKSWELSNGSRTKGGDLLGISRQRYSKMIENLKLDDVCPPKKSGKGVTKEEVKRAEELYTKLSHYFHNLKSLVEV
;
A
#
# COMPACT_ATOMS: atom_id res chain seq x y z
N ASP A 1 6.77 -4.68 -40.87
CA ASP A 1 5.56 -5.05 -41.63
C ASP A 1 5.01 -6.38 -41.16
N PHE A 2 3.80 -6.34 -40.59
CA PHE A 2 3.06 -7.49 -40.11
C PHE A 2 2.16 -7.98 -41.26
N MET A 3 2.30 -9.24 -41.70
CA MET A 3 1.50 -9.81 -42.79
C MET A 3 0.10 -10.19 -42.28
N PRO A 4 -0.97 -9.50 -42.71
CA PRO A 4 -2.33 -9.70 -42.17
C PRO A 4 -2.90 -11.10 -42.45
N ASP A 5 -2.44 -11.75 -43.52
CA ASP A 5 -3.01 -13.00 -44.02
C ASP A 5 -2.71 -14.21 -43.10
N LEU A 6 -1.64 -14.13 -42.31
CA LEU A 6 -1.28 -15.15 -41.32
C LEU A 6 -2.17 -15.05 -40.06
N TYR A 7 -2.53 -13.82 -39.65
CA TYR A 7 -3.40 -13.57 -38.50
C TYR A 7 -4.75 -14.26 -38.69
N TYR A 8 -5.38 -14.13 -39.86
CA TYR A 8 -6.70 -14.70 -40.13
C TYR A 8 -6.72 -16.24 -40.20
N ARG A 9 -5.58 -16.90 -40.47
CA ARG A 9 -5.51 -18.38 -40.50
C ARG A 9 -5.21 -19.01 -39.15
N ILE A 10 -4.58 -18.29 -38.23
CA ILE A 10 -4.24 -18.78 -36.88
C ILE A 10 -5.38 -18.50 -35.89
N ASN A 11 -6.18 -17.45 -36.11
CA ASN A 11 -7.21 -16.98 -35.17
C ASN A 11 -8.57 -17.72 -35.26
N ARG A 12 -8.59 -19.05 -35.44
CA ARG A 12 -9.86 -19.81 -35.47
C ARG A 12 -10.36 -20.22 -34.09
N ILE A 13 -9.48 -20.31 -33.09
CA ILE A 13 -9.82 -20.52 -31.67
C ILE A 13 -8.81 -19.70 -30.85
N CYS A 14 -9.21 -18.51 -30.38
CA CYS A 14 -8.42 -17.75 -29.41
C CYS A 14 -8.55 -18.42 -28.05
N VAL A 15 -7.47 -19.02 -27.54
CA VAL A 15 -7.38 -19.39 -26.13
C VAL A 15 -6.73 -18.22 -25.41
N GLU A 16 -7.53 -17.44 -24.70
CA GLU A 16 -7.01 -16.39 -23.81
C GLU A 16 -6.35 -17.07 -22.61
N LEU A 17 -5.03 -16.99 -22.54
CA LEU A 17 -4.28 -17.47 -21.39
C LEU A 17 -4.37 -16.42 -20.27
N PRO A 18 -4.97 -16.75 -19.11
CA PRO A 18 -5.03 -15.81 -18.00
C PRO A 18 -3.62 -15.53 -17.47
N ASP A 19 -3.39 -14.28 -17.11
CA ASP A 19 -2.16 -13.87 -16.45
C ASP A 19 -1.97 -14.61 -15.13
N LEU A 20 -0.73 -14.89 -14.75
CA LEU A 20 -0.45 -15.57 -13.47
C LEU A 20 -1.08 -14.84 -12.27
N ASN A 21 -1.20 -13.51 -12.36
CA ASN A 21 -1.82 -12.67 -11.33
C ASN A 21 -3.32 -12.94 -11.13
N SER A 22 -4.04 -13.46 -12.12
CA SER A 22 -5.47 -13.84 -12.00
C SER A 22 -5.68 -15.30 -11.57
N ARG A 23 -4.60 -16.06 -11.39
CA ARG A 23 -4.59 -17.47 -10.95
C ARG A 23 -3.48 -17.74 -9.94
N LYS A 24 -3.53 -17.02 -8.81
CA LYS A 24 -2.49 -17.09 -7.78
C LYS A 24 -2.41 -18.45 -7.10
N GLU A 25 -3.48 -19.23 -7.18
CA GLU A 25 -3.59 -20.59 -6.67
C GLU A 25 -2.62 -21.54 -7.40
N ASP A 26 -2.36 -21.32 -8.69
CA ASP A 26 -1.46 -22.14 -9.51
C ASP A 26 0.02 -21.92 -9.16
N ILE A 27 0.37 -20.80 -8.50
CA ILE A 27 1.77 -20.43 -8.20
C ILE A 27 2.48 -21.51 -7.40
N GLU A 28 1.79 -22.14 -6.47
CA GLU A 28 2.37 -23.18 -5.63
C GLU A 28 2.69 -24.44 -6.44
N VAL A 29 1.74 -24.92 -7.24
CA VAL A 29 1.93 -26.08 -8.11
C VAL A 29 3.04 -25.83 -9.13
N LEU A 30 3.05 -24.63 -9.72
CA LEU A 30 4.09 -24.21 -10.67
C LEU A 30 5.46 -24.09 -9.99
N ALA A 31 5.51 -23.59 -8.75
CA ALA A 31 6.76 -23.49 -8.00
C ALA A 31 7.37 -24.87 -7.78
N TYR A 32 6.58 -25.85 -7.29
CA TYR A 32 7.06 -27.22 -7.13
C TYR A 32 7.50 -27.85 -8.45
N HIS A 33 6.77 -27.59 -9.55
CA HIS A 33 7.17 -28.05 -10.87
C HIS A 33 8.55 -27.51 -11.28
N PHE A 34 8.79 -26.20 -11.09
CA PHE A 34 10.07 -25.58 -11.45
C PHE A 34 11.21 -26.00 -10.53
N LEU A 35 10.97 -26.13 -9.22
CA LEU A 35 11.98 -26.62 -8.28
C LEU A 35 12.43 -28.03 -8.64
N LYS A 36 11.49 -28.91 -8.99
CA LYS A 36 11.81 -30.25 -9.50
C LYS A 36 12.59 -30.20 -10.82
N LYS A 37 12.27 -29.25 -11.69
CA LYS A 37 12.93 -29.09 -12.99
C LYS A 37 14.37 -28.58 -12.87
N PHE A 38 14.64 -27.66 -11.93
CA PHE A 38 15.94 -27.00 -11.77
C PHE A 38 16.83 -27.65 -10.70
N GLY A 39 16.27 -28.51 -9.85
CA GLY A 39 16.97 -29.08 -8.71
C GLY A 39 18.07 -30.11 -9.02
N GLU A 40 18.31 -30.48 -10.28
CA GLU A 40 19.37 -31.44 -10.70
C GLU A 40 19.52 -32.63 -9.72
N ASP A 41 18.43 -33.38 -9.52
CA ASP A 41 18.29 -34.54 -8.63
C ASP A 41 18.22 -34.26 -7.10
N ARG A 42 18.29 -33.00 -6.67
CA ARG A 42 18.01 -32.60 -5.28
C ARG A 42 16.51 -32.43 -5.03
N GLU A 43 16.05 -32.87 -3.87
CA GLU A 43 14.70 -32.62 -3.39
C GLU A 43 14.64 -31.26 -2.68
N ILE A 44 14.40 -30.20 -3.47
CA ILE A 44 14.32 -28.85 -2.96
C ILE A 44 12.90 -28.54 -2.49
N LEU A 45 12.76 -28.33 -1.19
CA LEU A 45 11.54 -27.89 -0.53
C LEU A 45 11.46 -26.37 -0.50
N ILE A 46 10.24 -25.87 -0.34
CA ILE A 46 9.96 -24.44 -0.18
C ILE A 46 9.05 -24.24 1.02
N SER A 47 9.39 -23.29 1.87
CA SER A 47 8.61 -23.00 3.08
C SER A 47 7.23 -22.42 2.73
N GLU A 48 6.23 -22.67 3.58
CA GLU A 48 4.89 -22.11 3.40
C GLU A 48 4.90 -20.57 3.33
N ASN A 49 5.77 -19.93 4.11
CA ASN A 49 5.92 -18.47 4.10
C ASN A 49 6.50 -17.98 2.77
N ALA A 50 7.43 -18.72 2.16
CA ALA A 50 7.95 -18.43 0.83
C ALA A 50 6.88 -18.60 -0.26
N ILE A 51 6.04 -19.62 -0.18
CA ILE A 51 4.88 -19.79 -1.08
C ILE A 51 3.90 -18.63 -0.95
N LYS A 52 3.53 -18.25 0.28
CA LYS A 52 2.66 -17.09 0.54
C LYS A 52 3.28 -15.80 0.00
N PHE A 53 4.59 -15.64 0.17
CA PHE A 53 5.33 -14.51 -0.37
C PHE A 53 5.22 -14.44 -1.89
N LEU A 54 5.46 -15.55 -2.61
CA LEU A 54 5.34 -15.63 -4.08
C LEU A 54 3.91 -15.34 -4.57
N LYS A 55 2.88 -15.83 -3.86
CA LYS A 55 1.46 -15.54 -4.17
C LYS A 55 1.12 -14.05 -4.03
N ASN A 56 1.81 -13.34 -3.14
CA ASN A 56 1.60 -11.93 -2.91
C ASN A 56 2.34 -11.02 -3.89
N GLN A 57 3.23 -11.52 -4.75
CA GLN A 57 3.93 -10.72 -5.74
C GLN A 57 3.10 -10.49 -7.02
N ASP A 58 3.47 -9.46 -7.76
CA ASP A 58 2.93 -9.19 -9.09
C ASP A 58 3.91 -9.68 -10.17
N TRP A 59 3.47 -10.67 -10.94
CA TRP A 59 4.27 -11.32 -11.97
C TRP A 59 4.04 -10.68 -13.33
N LYS A 60 4.67 -9.52 -13.59
CA LYS A 60 4.53 -8.74 -14.84
C LYS A 60 4.92 -9.56 -16.10
N GLY A 61 5.89 -10.45 -15.99
CA GLY A 61 6.29 -11.43 -17.02
C GLY A 61 5.60 -12.80 -16.88
N ASN A 62 4.51 -12.89 -16.11
CA ASN A 62 3.69 -14.10 -15.95
C ASN A 62 4.55 -15.28 -15.45
N VAL A 63 4.29 -16.51 -15.93
CA VAL A 63 5.03 -17.73 -15.51
C VAL A 63 6.54 -17.64 -15.73
N ARG A 64 7.01 -16.83 -16.69
CA ARG A 64 8.45 -16.71 -17.01
C ARG A 64 9.23 -16.10 -15.84
N ASP A 65 8.67 -15.09 -15.19
CA ASP A 65 9.34 -14.43 -14.06
C ASP A 65 9.43 -15.34 -12.85
N LEU A 66 8.35 -16.08 -12.56
CA LEU A 66 8.33 -17.10 -11.51
C LEU A 66 9.42 -18.16 -11.76
N ALA A 67 9.50 -18.68 -12.98
CA ALA A 67 10.52 -19.66 -13.36
C ALA A 67 11.94 -19.12 -13.22
N ASN A 68 12.18 -17.87 -13.63
CA ASN A 68 13.51 -17.24 -13.55
C ASN A 68 14.00 -17.10 -12.11
N ILE A 69 13.12 -16.66 -11.19
CA ILE A 69 13.50 -16.51 -9.78
C ILE A 69 13.80 -17.89 -9.17
N LEU A 70 12.94 -18.88 -9.41
CA LEU A 70 13.16 -20.23 -8.86
C LEU A 70 14.42 -20.89 -9.44
N ALA A 71 14.75 -20.67 -10.72
CA ALA A 71 16.02 -21.13 -11.31
C ALA A 71 17.24 -20.50 -10.63
N ARG A 72 17.18 -19.18 -10.34
CA ARG A 72 18.26 -18.48 -9.64
C ARG A 72 18.43 -18.98 -8.21
N VAL A 73 17.32 -19.12 -7.48
CA VAL A 73 17.32 -19.56 -6.08
C VAL A 73 17.88 -20.97 -5.96
N THR A 74 17.44 -21.90 -6.82
CA THR A 74 17.95 -23.29 -6.81
C THR A 74 19.44 -23.40 -7.15
N THR A 75 19.99 -22.44 -7.90
CA THR A 75 21.42 -22.35 -8.21
C THR A 75 22.24 -21.79 -7.04
N LEU A 76 21.66 -20.84 -6.28
CA LEU A 76 22.36 -20.12 -5.21
C LEU A 76 22.26 -20.83 -3.86
N VAL A 77 21.12 -21.46 -3.59
CA VAL A 77 20.87 -22.13 -2.31
C VAL A 77 21.51 -23.53 -2.33
N SER A 78 22.45 -23.73 -1.41
CA SER A 78 23.07 -25.03 -1.16
C SER A 78 22.22 -25.92 -0.24
N GLU A 79 21.23 -25.33 0.42
CA GLU A 79 20.28 -25.98 1.32
C GLU A 79 19.08 -26.57 0.56
N ASP A 80 18.43 -27.57 1.16
CA ASP A 80 17.25 -28.20 0.57
C ASP A 80 15.94 -27.45 0.89
N LEU A 81 16.00 -26.30 1.59
CA LEU A 81 14.81 -25.51 1.95
C LEU A 81 14.91 -24.05 1.50
N ILE A 82 13.95 -23.62 0.68
CA ILE A 82 13.82 -22.23 0.23
C ILE A 82 12.97 -21.42 1.21
N THR A 83 13.55 -20.35 1.75
CA THR A 83 12.92 -19.37 2.64
C THR A 83 12.57 -18.07 1.89
N VAL A 84 11.89 -17.14 2.57
CA VAL A 84 11.55 -15.83 1.99
C VAL A 84 12.80 -15.02 1.71
N GLU A 85 13.80 -15.13 2.58
CA GLU A 85 15.09 -14.45 2.49
C GLU A 85 15.83 -14.88 1.24
N HIS A 86 15.89 -16.19 0.95
CA HIS A 86 16.49 -16.72 -0.28
C HIS A 86 15.81 -16.17 -1.54
N LEU A 87 14.48 -16.04 -1.53
CA LEU A 87 13.75 -15.42 -2.64
C LEU A 87 14.15 -13.95 -2.78
N LYS A 88 14.10 -13.17 -1.69
CA LYS A 88 14.42 -11.74 -1.70
C LYS A 88 15.84 -11.42 -2.18
N GLU A 89 16.81 -12.27 -1.84
CA GLU A 89 18.19 -12.12 -2.33
C GLU A 89 18.31 -12.39 -3.84
N CYS A 90 17.44 -13.25 -4.38
CA CYS A 90 17.47 -13.70 -5.77
C CYS A 90 16.48 -12.98 -6.69
N GLY A 91 15.64 -12.09 -6.18
CA GLY A 91 14.61 -11.41 -6.95
C GLY A 91 14.62 -9.90 -6.72
N ASP A 92 14.42 -9.13 -7.79
CA ASP A 92 14.01 -7.73 -7.68
C ASP A 92 12.52 -7.70 -7.33
N PHE A 93 12.20 -8.14 -6.12
CA PHE A 93 10.87 -7.96 -5.57
C PHE A 93 10.76 -6.50 -5.15
N GLU A 94 9.96 -5.70 -5.85
CA GLU A 94 9.49 -4.43 -5.31
C GLU A 94 8.83 -4.76 -3.98
N GLU A 95 9.49 -4.43 -2.87
CA GLU A 95 8.87 -4.59 -1.57
C GLU A 95 7.52 -3.88 -1.64
N LYS A 96 6.46 -4.60 -1.26
CA LYS A 96 5.16 -3.99 -0.90
C LYS A 96 5.26 -3.05 0.31
N SER A 97 6.47 -2.56 0.62
CA SER A 97 6.74 -1.39 1.42
C SER A 97 5.98 -0.19 0.88
N PHE A 98 5.71 -0.08 -0.43
CA PHE A 98 4.95 1.05 -0.97
C PHE A 98 3.50 1.11 -0.45
N GLU A 99 2.80 -0.03 -0.36
CA GLU A 99 1.42 -0.07 0.14
C GLU A 99 1.37 0.11 1.66
N LYS A 100 2.29 -0.54 2.39
CA LYS A 100 2.35 -0.40 3.86
C LYS A 100 2.87 0.98 4.31
N LEU A 101 3.79 1.58 3.56
CA LEU A 101 4.23 2.97 3.76
C LEU A 101 3.11 3.93 3.39
N HIS A 102 2.44 3.77 2.26
CA HIS A 102 1.31 4.62 1.87
C HIS A 102 0.15 4.53 2.88
N GLU A 103 -0.12 3.34 3.44
CA GLU A 103 -1.10 3.15 4.51
C GLU A 103 -0.66 3.80 5.83
N LEU A 104 0.62 3.68 6.21
CA LEU A 104 1.18 4.35 7.40
C LEU A 104 1.24 5.87 7.24
N GLU A 105 1.59 6.37 6.06
CA GLU A 105 1.59 7.79 5.70
C GLU A 105 0.16 8.33 5.72
N SER A 106 -0.80 7.59 5.15
CA SER A 106 -2.23 7.92 5.21
C SER A 106 -2.73 7.97 6.65
N ARG A 107 -2.33 7.02 7.51
CA ARG A 107 -2.69 7.01 8.93
C ARG A 107 -2.09 8.21 9.68
N HIS A 108 -0.82 8.50 9.46
CA HIS A 108 -0.14 9.60 10.10
C HIS A 108 -0.67 10.98 9.63
N GLU A 109 -1.07 11.08 8.37
CA GLU A 109 -1.75 12.26 7.84
C GLU A 109 -3.13 12.45 8.49
N LEU A 110 -3.91 11.38 8.66
CA LEU A 110 -5.21 11.41 9.34
C LEU A 110 -5.09 11.85 10.81
N GLU A 111 -4.11 11.32 11.55
CA GLU A 111 -3.83 11.72 12.93
C GLU A 111 -3.51 13.22 13.03
N LYS A 112 -2.65 13.72 12.13
CA LYS A 112 -2.30 15.14 12.05
C LYS A 112 -3.54 16.00 11.78
N LYS A 113 -4.40 15.59 10.84
CA LYS A 113 -5.65 16.30 10.53
C LYS A 113 -6.57 16.37 11.75
N LEU A 114 -6.74 15.26 12.47
CA LEU A 114 -7.56 15.19 13.68
C LEU A 114 -7.05 16.12 14.78
N LEU A 115 -5.73 16.13 15.04
CA LEU A 115 -5.13 17.00 16.04
C LEU A 115 -5.35 18.48 15.72
N ILE A 116 -5.13 18.89 14.46
CA ILE A 116 -5.32 20.27 14.02
C ILE A 116 -6.79 20.69 14.12
N ILE A 117 -7.72 19.83 13.69
CA ILE A 117 -9.16 20.12 13.78
C ILE A 117 -9.57 20.26 15.26
N LYS A 118 -9.10 19.36 16.13
CA LYS A 118 -9.45 19.39 17.54
C LYS A 118 -8.88 20.59 18.27
N SER A 119 -7.62 20.94 18.03
CA SER A 119 -7.02 22.14 18.60
C SER A 119 -7.70 23.42 18.06
N TRP A 120 -8.16 23.41 16.81
CA TRP A 120 -8.88 24.53 16.23
C TRP A 120 -10.24 24.72 16.91
N GLU A 121 -11.00 23.64 17.10
CA GLU A 121 -12.29 23.62 17.83
C GLU A 121 -12.11 24.14 19.27
N LEU A 122 -11.20 23.53 20.05
CA LEU A 122 -10.93 23.91 21.44
C LEU A 122 -10.43 25.35 21.59
N SER A 123 -9.79 25.89 20.55
CA SER A 123 -9.32 27.27 20.51
C SER A 123 -10.38 28.29 20.08
N ASN A 124 -11.62 27.85 19.80
CA ASN A 124 -12.68 28.66 19.16
C ASN A 124 -12.15 29.33 17.87
N GLY A 125 -11.50 28.52 17.04
CA GLY A 125 -10.85 28.85 15.77
C GLY A 125 -9.80 29.96 15.82
N SER A 126 -9.08 30.07 16.94
CA SER A 126 -7.93 30.95 17.06
C SER A 126 -6.64 30.22 16.70
N ARG A 127 -6.02 30.56 15.55
CA ARG A 127 -4.77 29.93 15.10
C ARG A 127 -3.58 30.10 16.06
N THR A 128 -3.57 31.15 16.90
CA THR A 128 -2.57 31.32 17.97
C THR A 128 -2.81 30.30 19.08
N LYS A 129 -3.97 30.35 19.72
CA LYS A 129 -4.33 29.42 20.82
C LYS A 129 -4.33 27.95 20.37
N GLY A 130 -4.73 27.65 19.13
CA GLY A 130 -4.66 26.30 18.57
C GLY A 130 -3.22 25.81 18.38
N GLY A 131 -2.32 26.70 17.97
CA GLY A 131 -0.87 26.41 17.96
C GLY A 131 -0.32 26.17 19.35
N ASP A 132 -0.71 27.00 20.32
CA ASP A 132 -0.28 26.88 21.72
C ASP A 132 -0.72 25.54 22.33
N LEU A 133 -1.95 25.07 22.04
CA LEU A 133 -2.45 23.76 22.47
C LEU A 133 -1.63 22.59 21.90
N LEU A 134 -1.05 22.75 20.72
CA LEU A 134 -0.17 21.75 20.08
C LEU A 134 1.32 22.01 20.37
N GLY A 135 1.67 23.02 21.17
CA GLY A 135 3.06 23.38 21.47
C GLY A 135 3.86 23.90 20.27
N ILE A 136 3.19 24.50 19.26
CA ILE A 136 3.82 25.00 18.04
C ILE A 136 3.48 26.47 17.75
N SER A 137 4.36 27.15 17.00
CA SER A 137 4.14 28.54 16.62
C SER A 137 2.91 28.72 15.72
N ARG A 138 2.25 29.87 15.79
CA ARG A 138 1.11 30.25 14.92
C ARG A 138 1.42 30.10 13.42
N GLN A 139 2.65 30.42 13.02
CA GLN A 139 3.09 30.28 11.63
C GLN A 139 3.15 28.80 11.21
N ARG A 140 3.73 27.93 12.06
CA ARG A 140 3.78 26.49 11.82
C ARG A 140 2.38 25.88 11.79
N TYR A 141 1.51 26.28 12.71
CA TYR A 141 0.11 25.84 12.76
C TYR A 141 -0.66 26.22 11.48
N SER A 142 -0.50 27.47 11.03
CA SER A 142 -1.14 27.95 9.80
C SER A 142 -0.65 27.18 8.57
N LYS A 143 0.66 26.91 8.50
CA LYS A 143 1.27 26.12 7.42
C LYS A 143 0.81 24.66 7.41
N MET A 144 0.56 24.08 8.59
CA MET A 144 0.01 22.72 8.70
C MET A 144 -1.43 22.65 8.19
N ILE A 145 -2.26 23.66 8.46
CA ILE A 145 -3.63 23.74 7.91
C ILE A 145 -3.59 23.77 6.38
N GLU A 146 -2.74 24.63 5.80
CA GLU A 146 -2.59 24.78 4.36
C GLU A 146 -2.07 23.50 3.69
N ASN A 147 -0.99 22.93 4.24
CA ASN A 147 -0.39 21.69 3.71
C ASN A 147 -1.36 20.50 3.75
N LEU A 148 -2.21 20.43 4.77
CA LEU A 148 -3.22 19.37 4.93
C LEU A 148 -4.54 19.69 4.24
N LYS A 149 -4.62 20.81 3.51
CA LYS A 149 -5.81 21.31 2.79
C LYS A 149 -7.05 21.41 3.70
N LEU A 150 -6.85 21.93 4.91
CA LEU A 150 -7.90 22.08 5.92
C LEU A 150 -8.50 23.50 5.96
N ASP A 151 -8.22 24.36 4.99
CA ASP A 151 -8.67 25.76 5.00
C ASP A 151 -10.20 25.91 4.95
N ASP A 152 -10.92 24.97 4.34
CA ASP A 152 -12.39 24.98 4.29
C ASP A 152 -13.04 24.67 5.66
N VAL A 153 -12.28 23.98 6.52
CA VAL A 153 -12.72 23.47 7.83
C VAL A 153 -12.19 24.35 8.96
N CYS A 154 -10.96 24.85 8.79
CA CYS A 154 -10.24 25.70 9.73
C CYS A 154 -9.87 27.04 9.07
N PRO A 155 -10.87 27.82 8.61
CA PRO A 155 -10.62 29.02 7.82
C PRO A 155 -9.77 30.05 8.58
N PRO A 156 -8.96 30.84 7.87
CA PRO A 156 -8.27 31.96 8.49
C PRO A 156 -9.29 32.97 8.98
N LYS A 157 -9.15 33.43 10.23
CA LYS A 157 -9.99 34.52 10.75
C LYS A 157 -9.87 35.74 9.83
N LYS A 158 -11.00 36.16 9.23
CA LYS A 158 -11.11 37.44 8.53
C LYS A 158 -11.08 38.56 9.57
N SER A 159 -10.28 39.59 9.33
CA SER A 159 -10.12 40.76 10.21
C SER A 159 -11.49 41.30 10.67
N GLY A 160 -11.75 41.20 11.97
CA GLY A 160 -12.94 41.76 12.62
C GLY A 160 -14.17 40.84 12.78
N LYS A 161 -14.16 39.58 12.31
CA LYS A 161 -15.27 38.63 12.53
C LYS A 161 -14.80 37.40 13.33
N GLY A 162 -15.58 37.05 14.35
CA GLY A 162 -15.44 35.78 15.08
C GLY A 162 -15.76 34.59 14.19
N VAL A 163 -15.36 33.40 14.62
CA VAL A 163 -15.73 32.14 13.95
C VAL A 163 -17.24 31.98 14.07
N THR A 164 -17.91 31.70 12.96
CA THR A 164 -19.35 31.47 12.91
C THR A 164 -19.69 30.12 13.55
N LYS A 165 -20.89 30.00 14.15
CA LYS A 165 -21.37 28.72 14.70
C LYS A 165 -21.42 27.61 13.65
N GLU A 166 -21.61 27.97 12.38
CA GLU A 166 -21.61 27.03 11.26
C GLU A 166 -20.22 26.45 10.98
N GLU A 167 -19.16 27.27 11.05
CA GLU A 167 -17.77 26.81 10.88
C GLU A 167 -17.35 25.85 12.01
N VAL A 168 -17.75 26.13 13.26
CA VAL A 168 -17.50 25.24 14.40
C VAL A 168 -18.21 23.89 14.20
N LYS A 169 -19.49 23.93 13.82
CA LYS A 169 -20.28 22.71 13.59
C LYS A 169 -19.69 21.84 12.46
N ARG A 170 -19.21 22.45 11.37
CA ARG A 170 -18.54 21.71 10.27
C ARG A 170 -17.26 21.01 10.73
N ALA A 171 -16.48 21.67 11.58
CA ALA A 171 -15.27 21.08 12.16
C ALA A 171 -15.59 19.90 13.08
N GLU A 172 -16.61 20.02 13.93
CA GLU A 172 -17.09 18.93 14.81
C GLU A 172 -17.61 17.71 14.02
N GLU A 173 -18.39 17.95 12.97
CA GLU A 173 -18.91 16.88 12.09
C GLU A 173 -17.77 16.13 11.38
N LEU A 174 -16.77 16.86 10.89
CA LEU A 174 -15.59 16.25 10.25
C LEU A 174 -14.70 15.52 11.25
N TYR A 175 -14.47 16.08 12.44
CA TYR A 175 -13.76 15.41 13.51
C TYR A 175 -14.42 14.09 13.87
N THR A 176 -15.75 14.08 14.02
CA THR A 176 -16.51 12.87 14.36
C THR A 176 -16.39 11.81 13.26
N LYS A 177 -16.54 12.21 11.99
CA LYS A 177 -16.39 11.30 10.83
C LYS A 177 -14.99 10.70 10.75
N LEU A 178 -13.96 11.54 10.88
CA LEU A 178 -12.55 11.12 10.80
C LEU A 178 -12.14 10.27 12.01
N SER A 179 -12.64 10.59 13.21
CA SER A 179 -12.36 9.83 14.44
C SER A 179 -12.99 8.43 14.37
N HIS A 180 -14.21 8.31 13.86
CA HIS A 180 -14.86 7.00 13.68
C HIS A 180 -14.13 6.15 12.63
N TYR A 181 -13.75 6.77 11.51
CA TYR A 181 -12.94 6.11 10.48
C TYR A 181 -11.58 5.63 11.03
N PHE A 182 -10.89 6.46 11.82
CA PHE A 182 -9.63 6.12 12.45
C PHE A 182 -9.75 4.97 13.46
N HIS A 183 -10.83 4.95 14.26
CA HIS A 183 -11.08 3.86 15.22
C HIS A 183 -11.34 2.52 14.52
N ASN A 184 -12.14 2.53 13.45
CA ASN A 184 -12.42 1.33 12.65
C ASN A 184 -11.16 0.80 11.95
N LEU A 185 -10.29 1.69 11.46
CA LEU A 185 -8.99 1.30 10.91
C LEU A 185 -8.09 0.65 11.97
N LYS A 186 -8.10 1.14 13.21
CA LYS A 186 -7.35 0.53 14.32
C LYS A 186 -7.80 -0.91 14.60
N SER A 187 -9.11 -1.16 14.62
CA SER A 187 -9.66 -2.50 14.87
C SER A 187 -9.39 -3.52 13.75
N LEU A 188 -9.12 -3.06 12.53
CA LEU A 188 -8.84 -3.92 11.37
C LEU A 188 -7.38 -4.41 11.30
N VAL A 189 -6.46 -3.79 12.04
CA VAL A 189 -5.01 -4.07 11.98
C VAL A 189 -4.50 -4.84 13.20
N GLU A 190 -5.32 -4.98 14.25
CA GLU A 190 -4.98 -5.72 15.48
C GLU A 190 -5.42 -7.21 15.47
N VAL A 191 -5.65 -7.81 14.29
CA VAL A 191 -5.97 -9.25 14.11
C VAL A 191 -4.91 -9.92 13.25
#